data_AF-A0A2D9JL96-F1
#
_entry.id   AF-A0A2D9JL96-F1
#
_cell.length_a   1.000
_cell.length_b   1.000
_cell.length_c   1.000
_cell.angle_alpha   90.00
_cell.angle_beta   90.00
_cell.angle_gamma   90.00
#
_symmetry.space_group_name_H-M   'P 1'
#
loop_
_entity.id
_entity.type
_entity.pdbx_description
1 polymer ?
#
loop_
_entity_poly.entity_id
_entity_poly.type
_entity_poly.pdbx_seq_one_letter_code
_entity_poly.pdbx_strand_id
1 'polypeptide(L)'
;MPTLLAEELGVDINKIKVEMAPVGEHYINMLVGGQLTGGSTSVREAYDRLRVAGAQARIVLIQAAAKKCGVSESACIAGDAHVRGQDGKKASYGELAADTRSRVPATSSTWVNRSNDLTRL
;
A
#
# COMPACT_ATOMS: atom_id res chain seq x y z
N MET A 1 -6.86 10.43 -2.53
CA MET A 1 -6.04 9.21 -2.76
C MET A 1 -4.85 9.07 -1.81
N PRO A 2 -3.93 10.03 -1.65
CA PRO A 2 -2.79 9.85 -0.73
C PRO A 2 -3.21 9.58 0.72
N THR A 3 -4.35 10.11 1.14
CA THR A 3 -4.96 9.83 2.44
C THR A 3 -5.24 8.35 2.69
N LEU A 4 -5.64 7.58 1.66
CA LEU A 4 -5.88 6.14 1.81
C LEU A 4 -4.59 5.39 2.17
N LEU A 5 -3.47 5.75 1.53
CA LEU A 5 -2.17 5.18 1.88
C LEU A 5 -1.72 5.62 3.27
N ALA A 6 -1.95 6.89 3.64
CA ALA A 6 -1.60 7.41 4.96
C ALA A 6 -2.29 6.64 6.08
N GLU A 7 -3.60 6.41 5.93
CA GLU A 7 -4.42 5.67 6.88
C GLU A 7 -3.97 4.22 7.02
N GLU A 8 -3.80 3.51 5.91
CA GLU A 8 -3.40 2.09 5.92
C GLU A 8 -1.97 1.90 6.45
N LEU A 9 -1.06 2.86 6.20
CA LEU A 9 0.30 2.86 6.76
C LEU A 9 0.36 3.38 8.20
N GLY A 10 -0.68 4.07 8.68
CA GLY A 10 -0.70 4.76 9.96
C GLY A 10 0.32 5.91 10.05
N VAL A 11 0.47 6.70 8.99
CA VAL A 11 1.40 7.84 8.94
C VAL A 11 0.66 9.16 8.74
N ASP A 12 1.28 10.26 9.17
CA ASP A 12 0.77 11.60 8.87
C ASP A 12 0.82 11.86 7.35
N ILE A 13 -0.25 12.46 6.81
CA ILE A 13 -0.37 12.75 5.37
C ILE A 13 0.76 13.64 4.84
N ASN A 14 1.33 14.51 5.68
CA ASN A 14 2.44 15.38 5.31
C ASN A 14 3.77 14.62 5.12
N LYS A 15 3.82 13.34 5.50
CA LYS A 15 4.95 12.44 5.21
C LYS A 15 4.83 11.76 3.84
N ILE A 16 3.73 11.97 3.11
CA ILE A 16 3.52 11.40 1.78
C ILE A 16 3.85 12.42 0.71
N LYS A 17 4.75 12.03 -0.19
CA LYS A 17 5.01 12.74 -1.44
C LYS A 17 4.34 12.01 -2.58
N VAL A 18 3.54 12.71 -3.37
CA VAL A 18 2.93 12.19 -4.59
C VAL A 18 3.77 12.65 -5.78
N GLU A 19 4.08 11.71 -6.67
CA GLU A 19 4.80 11.99 -7.90
C GLU A 19 3.94 11.57 -9.09
N MET A 20 4.08 12.29 -10.20
CA MET A 20 3.39 11.94 -11.44
C MET A 20 3.98 10.65 -11.99
N ALA A 21 3.08 9.73 -12.36
CA ALA A 21 3.50 8.49 -13.00
C ALA A 21 4.15 8.80 -14.37
N PRO A 22 5.25 8.11 -14.73
CA PRO A 22 5.73 8.12 -16.10
C PRO A 22 4.71 7.44 -17.02
N VAL A 23 4.92 7.54 -18.34
CA VAL A 23 4.08 6.81 -19.30
C VAL A 23 4.35 5.31 -19.17
N GLY A 24 3.30 4.50 -19.05
CA GLY A 24 3.44 3.05 -19.03
C GLY A 24 2.13 2.29 -18.78
N GLU A 25 2.11 1.02 -19.21
CA GLU A 25 0.93 0.15 -19.12
C GLU A 25 0.45 -0.08 -17.69
N HIS A 26 1.39 -0.09 -16.72
CA HIS A 26 1.07 -0.23 -15.29
C HIS A 26 0.19 0.89 -14.73
N TYR A 27 0.11 2.03 -15.44
CA TYR A 27 -0.66 3.21 -15.03
C TYR A 27 -1.96 3.38 -15.83
N ILE A 28 -2.33 2.38 -16.64
CA ILE A 28 -3.61 2.39 -17.36
C ILE A 28 -4.76 2.26 -16.36
N ASN A 29 -5.72 3.19 -16.43
CA ASN A 29 -6.99 3.07 -15.74
C ASN A 29 -7.88 2.08 -16.51
N MET A 30 -8.15 0.93 -15.89
CA MET A 30 -8.91 -0.15 -16.55
C MET A 30 -10.35 0.22 -16.91
N LEU A 31 -10.95 1.23 -16.25
CA LEU A 31 -12.32 1.67 -16.54
C LEU A 31 -12.40 2.61 -17.76
N VAL A 32 -11.28 3.19 -18.18
CA VAL A 32 -11.20 4.11 -19.33
C VAL A 32 -10.28 3.59 -20.45
N GLY A 33 -9.47 2.57 -20.18
CA GLY A 33 -8.63 1.91 -21.16
C GLY A 33 -7.34 2.66 -21.52
N GLY A 34 -6.96 3.66 -20.72
CA GLY A 34 -5.72 4.41 -20.94
C GLY A 34 -5.19 5.07 -19.67
N GLN A 35 -3.96 5.58 -19.74
CA GLN A 35 -3.38 6.43 -18.70
C GLN A 35 -3.94 7.85 -18.84
N LEU A 36 -5.23 8.01 -18.56
CA LEU A 36 -5.94 9.28 -18.65
C LEU A 36 -6.99 9.39 -17.54
N THR A 37 -7.43 10.62 -17.27
CA THR A 37 -8.50 10.89 -16.31
C THR A 37 -9.78 11.26 -17.06
N GLY A 38 -10.92 10.70 -16.63
CA GLY A 38 -12.21 10.92 -17.28
C GLY A 38 -13.30 10.03 -16.67
N GLY A 39 -14.57 10.37 -16.88
CA GLY A 39 -15.72 9.56 -16.43
C GLY A 39 -15.78 9.29 -14.92
N SER A 40 -15.16 10.15 -14.09
CA SER A 40 -15.07 9.99 -12.63
C SER A 40 -14.49 8.64 -12.18
N THR A 41 -13.58 8.08 -12.98
CA THR A 41 -13.05 6.72 -12.78
C THR A 41 -11.80 6.65 -11.91
N SER A 42 -11.05 7.75 -11.74
CA SER A 42 -9.73 7.74 -11.08
C SER A 42 -9.78 7.16 -9.67
N VAL A 43 -10.71 7.64 -8.84
CA VAL A 43 -10.86 7.12 -7.46
C VAL A 43 -11.46 5.72 -7.47
N ARG A 44 -12.48 5.49 -8.30
CA ARG A 44 -13.22 4.22 -8.36
C ARG A 44 -12.31 3.03 -8.69
N GLU A 45 -11.38 3.22 -9.62
CA GLU A 45 -10.46 2.17 -10.05
C GLU A 45 -9.33 1.97 -9.03
N ALA A 46 -8.78 3.07 -8.48
CA ALA A 46 -7.61 3.00 -7.61
C ALA A 46 -7.91 2.77 -6.13
N TYR A 47 -9.18 2.89 -5.68
CA TYR A 47 -9.55 2.82 -4.26
C TYR A 47 -9.08 1.50 -3.60
N ASP A 48 -9.54 0.36 -4.11
CA ASP A 48 -9.21 -0.96 -3.55
C ASP A 48 -7.69 -1.22 -3.68
N ARG A 49 -7.09 -0.85 -4.81
CA ARG A 49 -5.66 -1.06 -5.09
C ARG A 49 -4.78 -0.33 -4.09
N LEU A 50 -5.03 0.96 -3.84
CA LEU A 50 -4.24 1.74 -2.90
C LEU A 50 -4.43 1.28 -1.46
N ARG A 51 -5.64 0.88 -1.07
CA ARG A 51 -5.89 0.37 0.28
C ARG A 51 -5.14 -0.94 0.54
N VAL A 52 -5.25 -1.89 -0.39
CA VAL A 52 -4.54 -3.17 -0.30
C VAL A 52 -3.03 -2.96 -0.30
N ALA A 53 -2.51 -2.09 -1.17
CA ALA A 53 -1.08 -1.79 -1.22
C ALA A 53 -0.57 -1.20 0.12
N GLY A 54 -1.30 -0.26 0.72
CA GLY A 54 -0.95 0.31 2.03
C GLY A 54 -0.94 -0.73 3.15
N ALA A 55 -1.99 -1.57 3.22
CA ALA A 55 -2.10 -2.62 4.23
C ALA A 55 -0.97 -3.67 4.10
N GLN A 56 -0.66 -4.09 2.87
CA GLN A 56 0.44 -5.01 2.59
C GLN A 56 1.79 -4.42 2.99
N ALA A 57 2.04 -3.15 2.65
CA ALA A 57 3.26 -2.47 3.06
C ALA A 57 3.40 -2.44 4.60
N ARG A 58 2.32 -2.14 5.34
CA ARG A 58 2.32 -2.16 6.81
C ARG A 58 2.66 -3.54 7.38
N ILE A 59 2.09 -4.61 6.81
CA ILE A 59 2.39 -5.99 7.21
C ILE A 59 3.87 -6.31 7.00
N VAL A 60 4.41 -6.00 5.82
CA VAL A 60 5.82 -6.26 5.48
C VAL A 60 6.78 -5.50 6.42
N LEU A 61 6.43 -4.26 6.80
CA LEU A 61 7.19 -3.48 7.78
C LEU A 61 7.17 -4.14 9.17
N ILE A 62 6.01 -4.62 9.62
CA ILE A 62 5.88 -5.36 10.91
C ILE A 62 6.72 -6.63 10.88
N GLN A 63 6.66 -7.39 9.79
CA GLN A 63 7.47 -8.61 9.60
C GLN A 63 8.97 -8.34 9.70
N ALA A 64 9.45 -7.27 9.07
CA ALA A 64 10.86 -6.89 9.17
C ALA A 64 11.26 -6.45 10.56
N ALA A 65 10.42 -5.68 11.26
CA ALA A 65 10.70 -5.25 12.62
C ALA A 65 10.75 -6.45 13.57
N ALA A 66 9.78 -7.36 13.47
CA ALA A 66 9.71 -8.60 14.25
C ALA A 66 10.98 -9.43 14.05
N LYS A 67 11.39 -9.63 12.80
CA LYS A 67 12.63 -10.34 12.46
C LYS A 67 13.87 -9.65 13.02
N LYS A 68 13.98 -8.33 12.89
CA LYS A 68 15.12 -7.53 13.37
C LYS A 68 15.26 -7.60 14.89
N CYS A 69 14.14 -7.62 15.60
CA CYS A 69 14.11 -7.67 17.06
C CYS A 69 14.09 -9.10 17.64
N GLY A 70 13.88 -10.13 16.80
CA GLY A 70 13.75 -11.52 17.26
C GLY A 70 12.47 -11.78 18.06
N VAL A 71 11.38 -11.09 17.74
CA VAL A 71 10.07 -11.21 18.44
C VAL A 71 8.97 -11.66 17.47
N SER A 72 7.81 -12.05 17.98
CA SER A 72 6.63 -12.34 17.15
C SER A 72 6.06 -11.07 16.51
N GLU A 73 5.51 -11.18 15.30
CA GLU A 73 4.81 -10.07 14.62
C GLU A 73 3.69 -9.44 15.47
N SER A 74 2.96 -10.26 16.23
CA SER A 74 1.91 -9.82 17.16
C SER A 74 2.42 -8.96 18.32
N ALA A 75 3.73 -8.95 18.57
CA ALA A 75 4.37 -8.08 19.57
C ALA A 75 4.84 -6.74 18.98
N CYS A 76 4.55 -6.48 17.70
CA CYS A 76 4.92 -5.26 17.00
C CYS A 76 3.69 -4.41 16.66
N ILE A 77 3.80 -3.10 16.87
CA ILE A 77 2.75 -2.12 16.56
C ILE A 77 3.32 -1.11 15.58
N ALA A 78 2.70 -0.99 14.41
CA ALA A 78 3.09 -0.03 13.38
C ALA A 78 2.19 1.22 13.41
N GLY A 79 2.82 2.40 13.39
CA GLY A 79 2.17 3.71 13.35
C GLY A 79 3.18 4.84 13.57
N ASP A 80 2.79 6.07 13.23
CA ASP A 80 3.63 7.28 13.32
C ASP A 80 4.99 7.10 12.61
N ALA A 81 4.97 6.47 11.43
CA ALA A 81 6.14 6.11 10.62
C ALA A 81 7.20 5.23 11.31
N HIS A 82 6.80 4.49 12.35
CA HIS A 82 7.65 3.54 13.07
C HIS A 82 6.93 2.23 13.34
N VAL A 83 7.70 1.16 13.56
CA VAL A 83 7.23 -0.06 14.20
C VAL A 83 7.86 -0.15 15.59
N ARG A 84 7.03 -0.30 16.61
CA ARG A 84 7.41 -0.41 18.02
C ARG A 84 7.25 -1.86 18.49
N GLY A 85 8.27 -2.40 19.15
CA GLY A 85 8.19 -3.67 19.88
C GLY A 85 7.69 -3.46 21.32
N GLN A 86 7.26 -4.55 21.97
CA GLN A 86 6.86 -4.54 23.39
C GLN A 86 8.00 -4.16 24.35
N ASP A 87 9.26 -4.34 23.93
CA ASP A 87 10.46 -3.97 24.70
C ASP A 87 10.77 -2.46 24.65
N GLY A 88 9.90 -1.65 24.03
CA GLY A 88 10.07 -0.20 23.90
C GLY A 88 11.00 0.21 22.76
N LYS A 89 11.65 -0.74 22.06
CA LYS A 89 12.46 -0.43 20.88
C LYS A 89 11.56 -0.05 19.72
N LYS A 90 12.05 0.86 18.89
CA LYS A 90 11.37 1.29 17.66
C LYS A 90 12.35 1.28 16.49
N ALA A 91 11.85 0.91 15.32
CA ALA A 91 12.52 1.09 14.04
C ALA A 91 11.65 1.95 13.14
N SER A 92 12.26 2.89 12.43
CA SER A 92 11.55 3.72 11.45
C SER A 92 11.16 2.90 10.23
N TYR A 93 10.11 3.32 9.53
CA TYR A 93 9.72 2.67 8.27
C TYR A 93 10.83 2.72 7.22
N GLY A 94 11.63 3.79 7.18
CA GLY A 94 12.75 3.92 6.25
C GLY A 94 13.84 2.88 6.48
N GLU A 95 14.20 2.62 7.73
CA GLU A 95 15.18 1.57 8.09
C GLU A 95 14.66 0.18 7.72
N LEU A 96 13.38 -0.09 7.99
CA LEU A 96 12.77 -1.39 7.72
C LEU A 96 12.58 -1.62 6.21
N ALA A 97 12.24 -0.57 5.46
CA ALA A 97 12.04 -0.64 4.01
C ALA A 97 13.30 -1.09 3.26
N ALA A 98 14.48 -0.71 3.75
CA ALA A 98 15.77 -1.14 3.19
C ALA A 98 15.94 -2.67 3.29
N ASP A 99 15.46 -3.28 4.38
CA ASP A 99 15.58 -4.72 4.64
C ASP A 99 14.47 -5.55 3.96
N THR A 100 13.37 -4.91 3.53
CA THR A 100 12.19 -5.58 2.95
C THR A 100 12.13 -5.58 1.44
N ARG A 101 13.15 -5.10 0.74
CA ARG A 101 13.11 -4.87 -0.72
C ARG A 101 12.74 -6.12 -1.55
N SER A 102 12.94 -7.33 -1.01
CA SER A 102 12.57 -8.61 -1.64
C SER A 102 11.26 -9.24 -1.13
N ARG A 103 10.55 -8.60 -0.19
CA ARG A 103 9.44 -9.20 0.57
C ARG A 103 8.05 -8.70 0.21
N VAL A 104 7.94 -7.65 -0.61
CA VAL A 104 6.65 -7.23 -1.16
C VAL A 104 6.29 -8.20 -2.28
N PRO A 105 5.26 -9.04 -2.14
CA PRO A 105 4.82 -9.87 -3.25
C PRO A 105 4.43 -8.93 -4.39
N ALA A 106 4.97 -9.15 -5.59
CA ALA A 106 4.37 -8.59 -6.78
C ALA A 106 2.97 -9.17 -6.84
N THR A 107 1.96 -8.43 -6.38
CA THR A 107 0.57 -8.85 -6.50
C THR A 107 0.29 -8.90 -7.99
N SER A 108 0.37 -10.10 -8.56
CA SER A 108 -0.22 -10.39 -9.86
C SER A 108 -1.68 -10.00 -9.75
N SER A 109 -2.05 -8.95 -10.47
CA SER A 109 -3.39 -8.40 -10.47
C SER A 109 -4.37 -9.41 -11.08
N THR A 110 -4.84 -10.38 -10.30
CA THR A 110 -6.08 -11.10 -10.63
C THR A 110 -7.27 -10.26 -10.19
N TRP A 111 -7.35 -9.03 -10.68
CA TRP A 111 -8.59 -8.27 -10.61
C TRP A 111 -9.42 -8.69 -11.81
N VAL A 112 -10.33 -9.65 -11.57
CA VAL A 112 -11.33 -10.06 -12.56
C VAL A 112 -12.10 -8.82 -13.00
N ASN A 113 -12.20 -8.66 -14.31
CA ASN A 113 -12.89 -7.60 -14.99
C ASN A 113 -14.36 -7.47 -14.51
N ARG A 114 -14.63 -6.53 -13.58
CA ARG A 114 -16.00 -6.20 -13.13
C ARG A 114 -16.88 -5.57 -14.23
N SER A 115 -16.38 -5.34 -15.45
CA SER A 115 -17.22 -4.81 -16.54
C SER A 115 -18.11 -5.85 -17.21
N ASN A 116 -18.00 -7.15 -16.85
CA ASN A 116 -18.86 -8.19 -17.41
C ASN A 116 -20.07 -8.60 -16.53
N ASP A 117 -20.28 -7.94 -15.37
CA ASP A 117 -21.40 -8.24 -14.47
C ASP A 117 -22.29 -6.99 -14.25
N LEU A 118 -22.95 -6.56 -15.32
CA LEU A 118 -23.97 -5.50 -15.29
C LEU A 118 -25.40 -6.07 -15.40
N THR A 119 -25.64 -7.32 -14.96
CA THR A 119 -27.00 -7.93 -15.03
C THR A 119 -27.65 -8.19 -13.67
N ARG A 120 -27.14 -7.59 -12.58
CA ARG A 120 -27.84 -7.56 -11.30
C ARG A 120 -27.77 -6.19 -10.65
N LEU A 121 -28.76 -5.36 -10.96
CA LEU A 121 -29.58 -4.55 -10.04
C LEU A 121 -30.75 -3.96 -10.85
#